data_AF-A0A967WLC2-F1
#
_entry.id   AF-A0A967WLC2-F1
#
_cell.length_a   1.000
_cell.length_b   1.000
_cell.length_c   1.000
_cell.angle_alpha   90.00
_cell.angle_beta   90.00
_cell.angle_gamma   90.00
#
_symmetry.space_group_name_H-M   'P 1'
#
loop_
_entity.id
_entity.type
_entity.pdbx_description
1 polymer ?
#
loop_
_entity_poly.entity_id
_entity_poly.type
_entity_poly.pdbx_seq_one_letter_code
_entity_poly.pdbx_strand_id
1 'polypeptide(L)'
;YLREKQMLILMDNFEHLLDGVGVVTQVLQTAPGVKVLATSRARLNVEYEHLLPIPGMEFPRPAASTLSASTDIGRYGAARLFLQSARRVQASFELTPSNQADVARICRMVAGMPLGILLAAAWVGMLTPAEIVTELSGQGSGEIGRSLDFLETDWRDVPARQRSMRA
;
A
#
# COMPACT_ATOMS: atom_id res chain seq x y z
N TYR A 1 28.40 -20.13 15.94
CA TYR A 1 28.71 -18.68 15.92
C TYR A 1 27.67 -17.85 16.68
N LEU A 2 26.37 -17.98 16.40
CA LEU A 2 25.34 -17.07 16.95
C LEU A 2 25.00 -17.25 18.44
N ARG A 3 25.34 -18.39 19.06
CA ARG A 3 24.85 -18.79 20.40
C ARG A 3 25.05 -17.75 21.51
N GLU A 4 26.17 -17.04 21.48
CA GLU A 4 26.56 -16.05 22.50
C GLU A 4 26.35 -14.60 22.03
N LYS A 5 25.72 -14.39 20.86
CA LYS A 5 25.51 -13.06 20.29
C LYS A 5 24.19 -12.45 20.78
N GLN A 6 24.22 -11.15 21.02
CA GLN A 6 23.03 -10.31 21.16
C GLN A 6 22.82 -9.56 19.84
N MET A 7 21.81 -9.94 19.07
CA MET A 7 21.66 -9.47 17.68
C MET A 7 20.19 -9.45 17.26
N LEU A 8 19.83 -8.48 16.42
CA LEU A 8 18.59 -8.49 15.66
C LEU A 8 18.91 -8.87 14.21
N ILE A 9 18.24 -9.90 13.70
CA ILE A 9 18.30 -10.29 12.29
C ILE A 9 17.00 -9.82 11.63
N LEU A 10 17.15 -8.95 10.62
CA LEU A 10 16.05 -8.53 9.77
C LEU A 10 16.01 -9.40 8.52
N MET A 11 14.89 -10.06 8.26
CA MET A 11 14.65 -10.85 7.07
C MET A 11 13.54 -10.17 6.27
N ASP A 12 13.90 -9.59 5.14
CA ASP A 12 12.93 -8.92 4.26
C ASP A 12 12.37 -9.92 3.24
N ASN A 13 11.08 -9.83 2.91
CA ASN A 13 10.41 -10.66 1.90
C ASN A 13 10.54 -12.18 2.12
N PHE A 14 10.34 -12.63 3.36
CA PHE A 14 10.56 -14.02 3.74
C PHE A 14 9.55 -15.01 3.12
N GLU A 15 8.47 -14.54 2.49
CA GLU A 15 7.50 -15.38 1.77
C GLU A 15 8.13 -16.25 0.66
N HIS A 16 9.29 -15.88 0.14
CA HIS A 16 10.02 -16.67 -0.85
C HIS A 16 10.92 -17.75 -0.24
N LEU A 17 11.12 -17.74 1.07
CA LEU A 17 12.04 -18.61 1.81
C LEU A 17 11.34 -19.41 2.91
N LEU A 18 10.03 -19.63 2.77
CA LEU A 18 9.24 -20.34 3.77
C LEU A 18 9.77 -21.77 4.04
N ASP A 19 10.31 -22.45 3.04
CA ASP A 19 10.96 -23.76 3.20
C ASP A 19 12.17 -23.71 4.15
N GLY A 20 12.77 -22.52 4.32
CA GLY A 20 13.90 -22.25 5.21
C GLY A 20 13.51 -21.95 6.67
N VAL A 21 12.22 -22.00 7.03
CA VAL A 21 11.72 -21.71 8.38
C VAL A 21 12.46 -22.50 9.47
N GLY A 22 12.83 -23.75 9.21
CA GLY A 22 13.52 -24.61 10.18
C GLY A 22 14.87 -24.06 10.66
N VAL A 23 15.55 -23.28 9.83
CA VAL A 23 16.82 -22.63 10.23
C VAL A 23 16.54 -21.51 11.22
N VAL A 24 15.46 -20.75 11.03
CA VAL A 24 15.06 -19.66 11.93
C VAL A 24 14.73 -20.21 13.31
N THR A 25 13.95 -21.29 13.38
CA THR A 25 13.59 -21.93 14.65
C THR A 25 14.82 -22.49 15.36
N GLN A 26 15.73 -23.14 14.63
CA GLN A 26 16.98 -23.66 15.19
C GLN A 26 17.87 -22.54 15.77
N VAL A 27 17.95 -21.39 15.09
CA VAL A 27 18.72 -20.23 15.60
C VAL A 27 18.09 -19.71 16.88
N LEU A 28 16.77 -19.49 16.91
CA LEU A 28 16.07 -18.99 18.09
C LEU A 28 16.18 -19.93 19.30
N GLN A 29 16.17 -21.25 19.07
CA GLN A 29 16.36 -22.25 20.13
C GLN A 29 17.79 -22.31 20.67
N THR A 30 18.79 -22.08 19.82
CA THR A 30 20.20 -22.27 20.20
C THR A 30 20.94 -20.98 20.55
N ALA A 31 20.36 -19.82 20.24
CA ALA A 31 20.94 -18.50 20.45
C ALA A 31 19.91 -17.54 21.10
N PRO A 32 19.70 -17.61 22.43
CA PRO A 32 18.65 -16.85 23.12
C PRO A 32 18.82 -15.33 23.09
N GLY A 33 20.03 -14.83 22.76
CA GLY A 33 20.29 -13.41 22.54
C GLY A 33 19.92 -12.89 21.14
N VAL A 34 19.51 -13.77 20.23
CA VAL A 34 19.14 -13.41 18.87
C VAL A 34 17.63 -13.18 18.77
N LYS A 35 17.23 -12.07 18.16
CA LYS A 35 15.86 -11.78 17.76
C LYS A 35 15.77 -11.79 16.24
N VAL A 36 14.62 -12.22 15.72
CA VAL A 36 14.34 -12.20 14.28
C VAL A 36 13.11 -11.34 14.03
N LEU A 37 13.24 -10.38 13.11
CA LEU A 37 12.12 -9.65 12.54
C LEU A 37 12.03 -10.04 11.07
N ALA A 38 10.95 -10.72 10.69
CA ALA A 38 10.68 -11.08 9.31
C ALA A 38 9.55 -10.21 8.75
N THR A 39 9.75 -9.61 7.58
CA THR A 39 8.63 -9.09 6.79
C THR A 39 8.19 -10.22 5.85
N SER A 40 6.89 -10.45 5.77
CA SER A 40 6.34 -11.50 4.91
C SER A 40 4.89 -11.23 4.54
N ARG A 41 4.51 -11.69 3.35
CA ARG A 41 3.10 -11.74 2.90
C ARG A 41 2.35 -13.00 3.33
N ALA A 42 3.11 -14.01 3.75
CA ALA A 42 2.59 -15.26 4.30
C ALA A 42 3.03 -15.41 5.75
N ARG A 43 2.21 -16.06 6.56
CA ARG A 43 2.61 -16.45 7.92
C ARG A 43 3.72 -17.50 7.82
N LEU A 44 4.70 -17.43 8.72
CA LEU A 44 5.74 -18.44 8.84
C LEU A 44 5.19 -19.72 9.50
N ASN A 45 4.09 -19.60 10.26
CA ASN A 45 3.40 -20.70 10.95
C ASN A 45 4.33 -21.47 11.90
N VAL A 46 5.06 -20.75 12.74
CA VAL A 46 5.94 -21.32 13.77
C VAL A 46 5.43 -20.99 15.17
N GLU A 47 5.76 -21.85 16.14
CA GLU A 47 5.28 -21.73 17.53
C GLU A 47 5.62 -20.37 18.17
N TYR A 48 6.79 -19.82 17.87
CA TYR A 48 7.28 -18.56 18.44
C TYR A 48 6.97 -17.33 17.56
N GLU A 49 6.03 -17.46 16.61
CA GLU A 49 5.66 -16.37 15.70
C GLU A 49 4.79 -15.31 16.42
N HIS A 50 5.26 -14.07 16.44
CA HIS A 50 4.47 -12.92 16.81
C HIS A 50 4.13 -12.09 15.57
N LEU A 51 2.87 -12.12 15.15
CA LEU A 51 2.40 -11.39 13.98
C LEU A 51 2.16 -9.92 14.31
N LEU A 52 2.75 -9.03 13.53
CA LEU A 52 2.45 -7.60 13.52
C LEU A 52 1.85 -7.23 12.16
N PRO A 53 0.51 -7.25 11.99
CA PRO A 53 -0.13 -6.82 10.75
C PRO A 53 0.16 -5.34 10.51
N ILE A 54 0.60 -5.00 9.29
CA ILE A 54 0.79 -3.61 8.86
C ILE A 54 -0.44 -3.22 8.03
N PRO A 55 -1.40 -2.46 8.59
CA PRO A 55 -2.57 -2.04 7.84
C PRO A 55 -2.20 -0.99 6.78
N GLY A 56 -3.09 -0.82 5.79
CA GLY A 56 -3.02 0.33 4.88
C GLY A 56 -3.14 1.67 5.62
N MET A 57 -2.82 2.75 4.92
CA MET A 57 -2.92 4.10 5.47
C MET A 57 -4.36 4.43 5.87
N GLU A 58 -4.53 5.25 6.89
CA GLU A 58 -5.86 5.70 7.30
C GLU A 58 -6.54 6.50 6.18
N PHE A 59 -7.83 6.22 5.94
CA PHE A 59 -8.66 6.89 4.94
C PHE A 59 -10.07 7.14 5.49
N PRO A 60 -10.82 8.11 4.92
CA PRO A 60 -12.20 8.37 5.34
C PRO A 60 -13.12 7.15 5.12
N ARG A 61 -13.59 6.55 6.22
CA ARG A 61 -14.63 5.53 6.22
C ARG A 61 -15.99 6.21 6.42
N PRO A 62 -17.02 5.94 5.60
CA PRO A 62 -18.34 6.50 5.86
C PRO A 62 -18.87 5.90 7.16
N ALA A 63 -19.23 6.73 8.12
CA ALA A 63 -20.39 6.42 8.94
C ALA A 63 -21.59 6.60 8.01
N ALA A 64 -22.37 5.55 7.78
CA ALA A 64 -23.63 5.50 7.03
C ALA A 64 -24.03 6.81 6.30
N SER A 65 -23.93 6.80 4.97
CA SER A 65 -24.34 7.84 4.01
C SER A 65 -23.55 9.17 4.03
N THR A 66 -22.77 9.36 2.95
CA THR A 66 -22.10 10.61 2.51
C THR A 66 -21.09 11.25 3.47
N LEU A 67 -19.89 11.54 2.96
CA LEU A 67 -18.99 12.46 3.64
C LEU A 67 -19.70 13.80 3.75
N SER A 68 -19.95 14.27 4.98
CA SER A 68 -20.44 15.65 5.19
C SER A 68 -19.46 16.60 4.53
N ALA A 69 -19.97 17.68 3.93
CA ALA A 69 -19.14 18.74 3.32
C ALA A 69 -18.10 19.34 4.31
N SER A 70 -18.30 19.14 5.62
CA SER A 70 -17.38 19.52 6.69
C SER A 70 -16.28 18.51 7.02
N THR A 71 -16.23 17.36 6.34
CA THR A 71 -15.21 16.33 6.61
C THR A 71 -13.87 16.77 6.01
N ASP A 72 -12.95 17.21 6.87
CA ASP A 72 -11.56 17.44 6.45
C ASP A 72 -10.90 16.09 6.10
N ILE A 73 -10.91 15.74 4.81
CA ILE A 73 -10.26 14.53 4.33
C ILE A 73 -8.73 14.68 4.29
N GLY A 74 -8.21 15.91 4.32
CA GLY A 74 -6.77 16.20 4.27
C GLY A 74 -6.01 15.74 5.51
N ARG A 75 -6.71 15.42 6.61
CA ARG A 75 -6.09 14.83 7.81
C ARG A 75 -5.69 13.36 7.64
N TYR A 76 -6.30 12.64 6.71
CA TYR A 76 -6.08 11.21 6.53
C TYR A 76 -4.80 10.94 5.74
N GLY A 77 -3.98 10.00 6.23
CA GLY A 77 -2.70 9.66 5.61
C GLY A 77 -2.81 9.28 4.13
N ALA A 78 -3.84 8.50 3.77
CA ALA A 78 -4.08 8.10 2.39
C ALA A 78 -4.36 9.30 1.46
N ALA A 79 -5.22 10.22 1.90
CA ALA A 79 -5.56 11.41 1.13
C ALA A 79 -4.36 12.36 1.00
N ARG A 80 -3.55 12.51 2.05
CA ARG A 80 -2.30 13.28 2.00
C ARG A 80 -1.32 12.72 0.98
N LEU A 81 -1.14 11.39 0.96
CA LEU A 81 -0.27 10.73 -0.01
C LEU A 81 -0.79 10.92 -1.44
N PHE A 82 -2.11 10.78 -1.65
CA PHE A 82 -2.74 11.03 -2.95
C PHE A 82 -2.46 12.46 -3.42
N LEU A 83 -2.72 13.46 -2.58
CA LEU A 83 -2.51 14.87 -2.92
C LEU A 83 -1.05 15.19 -3.21
N GLN A 84 -0.12 14.66 -2.39
CA GLN A 84 1.31 14.84 -2.60
C GLN A 84 1.74 14.24 -3.95
N SER A 85 1.19 13.08 -4.31
CA SER A 85 1.54 12.34 -5.52
C SER A 85 0.90 12.95 -6.76
N ALA A 86 -0.37 13.35 -6.68
CA ALA A 86 -1.08 14.07 -7.73
C ALA A 86 -0.38 15.38 -8.09
N ARG A 87 0.12 16.13 -7.09
CA ARG A 87 0.89 17.37 -7.32
C ARG A 87 2.25 17.16 -7.98
N ARG A 88 2.84 15.97 -7.87
CA ARG A 88 4.07 15.63 -8.62
C ARG A 88 3.80 15.43 -10.11
N VAL A 89 2.57 15.03 -10.48
CA VAL A 89 2.15 14.86 -11.87
C VAL A 89 1.57 16.15 -12.43
N GLN A 90 0.69 16.80 -11.68
CA GLN A 90 0.05 18.07 -12.03
C GLN A 90 0.18 19.05 -10.87
N ALA A 91 1.13 19.99 -10.96
CA ALA A 91 1.45 20.93 -9.89
C ALA A 91 0.25 21.77 -9.40
N SER A 92 -0.71 22.05 -10.29
CA SER A 92 -1.93 22.80 -9.98
C SER A 92 -3.03 21.96 -9.33
N PHE A 93 -2.79 20.68 -9.01
CA PHE A 93 -3.82 19.84 -8.40
C PHE A 93 -4.10 20.27 -6.97
N GLU A 94 -5.35 20.65 -6.73
CA GLU A 94 -5.85 21.06 -5.43
C GLU A 94 -7.05 20.22 -5.01
N LEU A 95 -7.16 20.04 -3.69
CA LEU A 95 -8.34 19.43 -3.12
C LEU A 95 -9.45 20.48 -3.07
N THR A 96 -10.59 20.18 -3.70
CA THR A 96 -11.73 21.08 -3.79
C THR A 96 -12.99 20.41 -3.22
N PRO A 97 -14.02 21.17 -2.85
CA PRO A 97 -15.30 20.61 -2.47
C PRO A 97 -15.93 19.70 -3.54
N SER A 98 -15.61 19.92 -4.82
CA SER A 98 -16.10 19.12 -5.94
C SER A 98 -15.40 17.77 -6.09
N ASN A 99 -14.12 17.65 -5.69
CA ASN A 99 -13.34 16.42 -5.90
C ASN A 99 -13.06 15.61 -4.62
N GLN A 100 -13.31 16.18 -3.43
CA GLN A 100 -13.01 15.53 -2.16
C GLN A 100 -13.70 14.16 -1.97
N ALA A 101 -14.95 14.03 -2.43
CA ALA A 101 -15.69 12.79 -2.30
C ALA A 101 -15.04 11.67 -3.13
N ASP A 102 -14.57 12.00 -4.33
CA ASP A 102 -13.93 11.07 -5.24
C ASP A 102 -12.53 10.69 -4.75
N VAL A 103 -11.73 11.65 -4.25
CA VAL A 103 -10.42 11.35 -3.65
C VAL A 103 -10.57 10.40 -2.47
N ALA A 104 -11.56 10.61 -1.61
CA ALA A 104 -11.84 9.70 -0.51
C ALA A 104 -12.32 8.31 -0.99
N ARG A 105 -13.08 8.25 -2.09
CA ARG A 105 -13.51 6.99 -2.71
C ARG A 105 -12.34 6.23 -3.32
N ILE A 106 -11.44 6.90 -4.02
CA ILE A 106 -10.18 6.32 -4.54
C ILE A 106 -9.39 5.70 -3.40
N CYS A 107 -9.11 6.47 -2.33
CA CYS A 107 -8.36 6.00 -1.16
C CYS A 107 -8.99 4.74 -0.54
N ARG A 108 -10.32 4.64 -0.56
CA ARG A 108 -11.05 3.47 -0.05
C ARG A 108 -10.99 2.28 -1.01
N MET A 109 -11.14 2.50 -2.32
CA MET A 109 -11.10 1.44 -3.32
C MET A 109 -9.73 0.75 -3.36
N VAL A 110 -8.66 1.50 -3.11
CA VAL A 110 -7.30 0.95 -2.94
C VAL A 110 -7.00 0.52 -1.50
N ALA A 111 -8.00 0.46 -0.62
CA ALA A 111 -7.89 0.07 0.79
C ALA A 111 -6.78 0.79 1.57
N GLY A 112 -6.47 2.04 1.23
CA GLY A 112 -5.38 2.81 1.84
C GLY A 112 -3.98 2.28 1.51
N MET A 113 -3.84 1.34 0.57
CA MET A 113 -2.54 0.78 0.19
C MET A 113 -1.68 1.87 -0.47
N PRO A 114 -0.50 2.22 0.08
CA PRO A 114 0.33 3.31 -0.44
C PRO A 114 0.61 3.19 -1.94
N LEU A 115 0.94 1.98 -2.40
CA LEU A 115 1.22 1.73 -3.81
C LEU A 115 -0.02 1.97 -4.69
N GLY A 116 -1.19 1.47 -4.30
CA GLY A 116 -2.43 1.74 -5.04
C GLY A 116 -2.78 3.23 -5.08
N ILE A 117 -2.50 3.97 -4.02
CA ILE A 117 -2.68 5.44 -3.97
C ILE A 117 -1.75 6.15 -4.96
N LEU A 118 -0.46 5.79 -4.96
CA LEU A 118 0.54 6.36 -5.87
C LEU A 118 0.13 6.15 -7.33
N LEU A 119 -0.31 4.94 -7.66
CA LEU A 119 -0.69 4.56 -9.02
C LEU A 119 -1.98 5.26 -9.46
N ALA A 120 -2.99 5.36 -8.59
CA ALA A 120 -4.20 6.12 -8.89
C ALA A 120 -3.92 7.63 -9.05
N ALA A 121 -3.04 8.20 -8.21
CA ALA A 121 -2.66 9.60 -8.29
C ALA A 121 -1.87 9.92 -9.59
N ALA A 122 -1.21 8.92 -10.19
CA ALA A 122 -0.49 9.09 -11.44
C ALA A 122 -1.41 9.43 -12.62
N TRP A 123 -2.70 9.10 -12.54
CA TRP A 123 -3.67 9.37 -13.61
C TRP A 123 -4.22 10.79 -13.61
N VAL A 124 -3.96 11.61 -12.59
CA VAL A 124 -4.50 12.97 -12.47
C VAL A 124 -4.11 13.88 -13.66
N GLY A 125 -2.99 13.60 -14.34
CA GLY A 125 -2.61 14.33 -15.55
C GLY A 125 -3.49 14.05 -16.78
N MET A 126 -4.33 13.01 -16.74
CA MET A 126 -5.18 12.57 -17.85
C MET A 126 -6.66 12.47 -17.47
N LEU A 127 -6.94 12.18 -16.20
CA LEU A 127 -8.28 11.88 -15.69
C LEU A 127 -8.59 12.74 -14.47
N THR A 128 -9.83 13.18 -14.37
CA THR A 128 -10.39 13.76 -13.15
C THR A 128 -10.54 12.68 -12.05
N PRO A 129 -10.59 13.06 -10.76
CA PRO A 129 -10.84 12.10 -9.69
C PRO A 129 -12.11 11.24 -9.87
N ALA A 130 -13.18 11.80 -10.43
CA ALA A 130 -14.40 11.06 -10.74
C ALA A 130 -14.20 10.00 -11.84
N GLU A 131 -13.41 10.32 -12.86
CA GLU A 131 -13.04 9.36 -13.92
C GLU A 131 -12.12 8.26 -13.38
N ILE A 132 -11.15 8.61 -12.52
CA ILE A 132 -10.29 7.62 -11.83
C ILE A 132 -11.13 6.63 -11.01
N VAL A 133 -12.16 7.11 -10.30
CA VAL A 133 -13.12 6.23 -9.60
C VAL A 133 -13.83 5.28 -10.57
N THR A 134 -14.24 5.78 -11.73
CA THR A 134 -14.95 5.01 -12.76
C THR A 134 -14.04 3.91 -13.31
N GLU A 135 -12.79 4.24 -13.64
CA GLU A 135 -11.78 3.28 -14.10
C GLU A 135 -11.46 2.22 -13.05
N LEU A 136 -11.22 2.62 -11.79
CA LEU A 136 -10.97 1.67 -10.69
C LEU A 136 -12.17 0.75 -10.42
N SER A 137 -13.39 1.14 -10.79
CA SER A 137 -14.60 0.32 -10.62
C SER A 137 -14.82 -0.68 -11.76
N GLY A 138 -14.00 -0.61 -12.82
CA GLY A 138 -14.13 -1.45 -14.01
C GLY A 138 -15.33 -1.09 -14.90
N GLN A 139 -15.93 0.09 -14.71
CA GLN A 139 -17.07 0.59 -15.50
C GLN A 139 -16.67 1.63 -16.57
N GLY A 140 -15.37 1.87 -16.75
CA GLY A 140 -14.83 2.73 -17.81
C GLY A 140 -15.08 2.17 -19.21
N SER A 141 -15.35 3.04 -20.18
CA SER A 141 -15.68 2.69 -21.58
C SER A 141 -14.47 2.75 -22.53
N GLY A 142 -13.24 2.87 -22.02
CA GLY A 142 -12.01 2.97 -22.83
C GLY A 142 -11.17 1.68 -22.82
N GLU A 143 -10.25 1.58 -23.79
CA GLU A 143 -9.21 0.52 -23.91
C GLU A 143 -8.27 0.42 -22.67
N ILE A 144 -8.49 1.27 -21.67
CA ILE A 144 -7.78 1.42 -20.39
C ILE A 144 -8.43 0.57 -19.27
N GLY A 145 -9.65 0.09 -19.48
CA GLY A 145 -10.47 -0.58 -18.47
C GLY A 145 -10.22 -2.08 -18.37
N ARG A 146 -9.09 -2.52 -17.81
CA ARG A 146 -8.97 -3.87 -17.23
C ARG A 146 -8.09 -3.91 -15.98
N SER A 147 -8.75 -3.80 -14.83
CA SER A 147 -8.30 -4.28 -13.52
C SER A 147 -7.04 -3.58 -12.98
N LEU A 148 -6.70 -3.84 -11.73
CA LEU A 148 -5.50 -3.37 -11.02
C LEU A 148 -4.16 -3.73 -11.74
N ASP A 149 -4.24 -4.39 -12.90
CA ASP A 149 -3.18 -4.73 -13.84
C ASP A 149 -2.68 -3.52 -14.65
N PHE A 150 -3.48 -2.45 -14.78
CA PHE A 150 -3.12 -1.23 -15.51
C PHE A 150 -2.38 -0.18 -14.66
N LEU A 151 -2.17 -0.46 -13.37
CA LEU A 151 -1.36 0.39 -12.50
C LEU A 151 0.13 0.15 -12.77
N GLU A 152 0.56 0.20 -14.03
CA GLU A 152 1.95 0.29 -14.42
C GLU A 152 2.27 1.75 -14.69
N THR A 153 3.26 2.26 -13.98
CA THR A 153 3.80 3.58 -14.25
C THR A 153 5.20 3.43 -14.84
N ASP A 154 5.52 4.24 -15.86
CA ASP A 154 6.82 4.28 -16.56
C ASP A 154 7.97 4.89 -15.72
N TRP A 155 7.98 4.65 -14.41
CA TRP A 155 8.99 5.17 -13.49
C TRP A 155 10.21 4.25 -13.57
N ARG A 156 11.13 4.61 -14.47
CA ARG A 156 12.32 3.81 -14.79
C ARG A 156 13.24 3.60 -13.58
N ASP A 157 13.17 4.50 -12.63
CA ASP A 157 13.93 4.64 -11.39
C ASP A 157 13.32 3.90 -10.19
N VAL A 158 12.14 3.28 -10.36
CA VAL A 158 11.46 2.49 -9.32
C VAL A 158 11.70 0.99 -9.57
N PRO A 159 12.11 0.19 -8.55
CA PRO A 159 12.27 -1.26 -8.69
C PRO A 159 10.99 -1.93 -9.21
N ALA A 160 11.11 -2.97 -10.05
CA ALA A 160 9.97 -3.62 -10.70
C ALA A 160 8.82 -4.00 -9.73
N ARG A 161 9.15 -4.38 -8.50
CA ARG A 161 8.20 -4.71 -7.44
C ARG A 161 7.35 -3.56 -6.89
N GLN A 162 7.73 -2.34 -7.21
CA GLN A 162 7.02 -1.10 -6.87
C GLN A 162 6.36 -0.47 -8.11
N ARG A 163 6.40 -1.15 -9.27
CA ARG A 163 5.75 -0.70 -10.51
C ARG A 163 4.33 -1.21 -10.69
N SER A 164 3.93 -2.23 -9.92
CA SER A 164 2.60 -2.83 -9.97
C SER A 164 2.27 -3.48 -8.63
N MET A 165 0.98 -3.58 -8.31
CA MET A 165 0.46 -4.21 -7.08
C MET A 165 0.66 -5.73 -7.04
N ARG A 166 1.23 -6.34 -8.09
CA ARG A 166 1.36 -7.80 -8.25
C ARG A 166 2.65 -8.43 -7.75
N ALA A 167 3.73 -7.67 -7.60
CA ALA A 167 4.99 -8.24 -7.11
C ALA A 167 4.87 -8.54 -5.64
#